data_AF-A0A183KWF2-F1
#
_entry.id   AF-A0A183KWF2-F1
#
_cell.length_a   1.000
_cell.length_b   1.000
_cell.length_c   1.000
_cell.angle_alpha   90.00
_cell.angle_beta   90.00
_cell.angle_gamma   90.00
#
_symmetry.space_group_name_H-M   'P 1'
#
loop_
_entity.id
_entity.type
_entity.pdbx_description
1 polymer ?
#
loop_
_entity_poly.entity_id
_entity_poly.type
_entity_poly.pdbx_seq_one_letter_code
_entity_poly.pdbx_strand_id
1 'polypeptide(L)' 'MRFVTDIWHPNIAQDGDVCISILHHPGKDLWGYERPEERWLPVHTVETIITSVISMLAEPNPDSPANVDAAVSPR' A
#
# COMPACT_ATOMS: atom_id res chain seq x y z
N MET A 1 3.25 -1.76 -8.26
CA MET A 1 1.95 -1.95 -8.94
C MET A 1 1.37 -0.57 -9.19
N ARG A 2 0.73 -0.33 -10.33
CA ARG A 2 0.26 1.02 -10.69
C ARG A 2 -1.17 0.99 -11.21
N PHE A 3 -2.02 1.88 -10.70
CA PHE A 3 -3.32 2.15 -11.30
C PHE A 3 -3.14 3.01 -12.55
N VAL A 4 -3.78 2.62 -13.65
CA VAL A 4 -3.82 3.42 -14.89
C VAL A 4 -4.94 4.46 -14.83
N THR A 5 -6.03 4.12 -14.14
CA THR A 5 -7.15 5.03 -13.90
C THR A 5 -6.80 5.99 -12.77
N ASP A 6 -7.16 7.27 -12.93
CA ASP A 6 -7.05 8.26 -11.88
C ASP A 6 -7.81 7.81 -10.63
N ILE A 7 -7.13 7.89 -9.48
CA ILE A 7 -7.66 7.45 -8.20
C ILE A 7 -7.16 8.38 -7.08
N TRP A 8 -8.07 8.72 -6.18
CA TRP A 8 -7.76 9.54 -5.00
C TRP A 8 -7.75 8.65 -3.76
N HIS A 9 -6.56 8.33 -3.26
CA HIS A 9 -6.41 7.40 -2.14
C HIS A 9 -5.12 7.65 -1.33
N PRO A 10 -5.15 7.56 0.02
CA PRO A 10 -3.97 7.79 0.87
C PRO A 10 -2.75 6.93 0.50
N ASN A 11 -2.98 5.67 0.14
CA ASN A 11 -1.92 4.70 -0.18
C ASN A 11 -1.61 4.58 -1.69
N ILE A 12 -2.08 5.51 -2.52
CA ILE A 12 -1.78 5.53 -3.96
C ILE A 12 -1.21 6.91 -4.31
N ALA A 13 0.00 6.93 -4.85
CA ALA A 13 0.68 8.15 -5.27
C ALA A 13 -0.05 8.83 -6.45
N GLN A 14 0.28 10.09 -6.71
CA GLN A 14 -0.35 10.87 -7.78
C GLN A 14 -0.13 10.29 -9.19
N ASP A 15 0.94 9.53 -9.38
CA ASP A 15 1.24 8.80 -10.63
C ASP A 15 0.59 7.41 -10.70
N GLY A 16 -0.21 7.06 -9.68
CA GLY A 16 -0.94 5.80 -9.57
C GLY A 16 -0.17 4.67 -8.88
N ASP A 17 1.07 4.90 -8.42
CA ASP A 17 1.85 3.85 -7.76
C ASP A 17 1.27 3.50 -6.38
N VAL A 18 1.06 2.19 -6.17
CA VAL A 18 0.46 1.65 -4.95
C VAL A 18 1.54 1.38 -3.90
N CYS A 19 1.35 1.94 -2.71
CA CYS A 19 2.27 1.79 -1.57
C CYS A 19 1.59 1.05 -0.42
N ILE A 20 1.87 -0.25 -0.30
CA ILE A 20 1.40 -1.12 0.78
C ILE A 20 2.49 -2.14 1.12
N SER A 21 2.53 -2.58 2.38
CA SER A 21 3.59 -3.42 2.95
C SER A 21 3.93 -4.65 2.10
N ILE A 22 2.92 -5.38 1.59
CA ILE A 22 3.11 -6.60 0.78
C ILE A 22 3.95 -6.38 -0.49
N LEU A 23 4.06 -5.14 -0.97
CA LEU A 23 4.86 -4.76 -2.15
C LEU A 23 6.25 -4.22 -1.79
N HIS A 24 6.53 -3.97 -0.51
CA HIS A 24 7.84 -3.51 -0.05
C HIS A 24 8.88 -4.63 -0.12
N HIS A 25 10.14 -4.23 -0.32
CA HIS A 25 11.25 -5.17 -0.38
C HIS A 25 11.30 -6.09 0.87
N PRO A 26 11.71 -7.36 0.69
CA PRO A 26 11.79 -8.31 1.78
C PRO A 26 12.79 -7.86 2.84
N GLY A 27 12.60 -8.33 4.07
CA GLY A 27 13.51 -8.08 5.19
C GLY A 27 12.94 -7.10 6.22
N LYS A 28 13.75 -6.79 7.23
CA LYS A 28 13.34 -5.89 8.32
C LYS A 28 13.18 -4.47 7.82
N ASP A 29 12.07 -3.84 8.20
CA ASP A 29 11.90 -2.41 8.00
C ASP A 29 12.92 -1.62 8.84
N LEU A 30 13.41 -0.52 8.28
CA LEU A 30 14.43 0.31 8.92
C LEU A 30 13.87 1.10 10.11
N TRP A 31 12.57 1.39 10.09
CA TRP A 31 11.89 2.25 11.05
C TRP A 31 11.06 1.45 12.06
N GLY A 32 10.88 0.15 11.83
CA GLY A 32 10.16 -0.76 12.71
C GLY A 32 8.64 -0.63 12.62
N TYR A 33 8.11 0.00 11.58
CA TYR A 33 6.66 0.13 11.38
C TYR A 33 6.05 -1.16 10.82
N GLU A 34 6.82 -1.92 10.06
CA GLU A 34 6.36 -3.13 9.38
C GLU A 34 7.10 -4.36 9.89
N ARG A 35 6.35 -5.45 10.06
CA ARG A 35 6.91 -6.75 10.36
C ARG A 35 7.43 -7.41 9.07
N PRO A 36 8.50 -8.22 9.12
CA PRO A 36 9.00 -8.94 7.94
C PRO A 36 7.94 -9.79 7.25
N GLU A 37 6.96 -10.30 8.00
CA GLU A 37 5.87 -11.14 7.49
C GLU A 37 4.79 -10.34 6.73
N GLU A 38 4.72 -9.02 6.94
CA GLU A 38 3.81 -8.11 6.24
C GLU A 38 4.37 -7.66 4.89
N ARG A 39 5.66 -7.91 4.63
CA ARG A 39 6.38 -7.49 3.43
C ARG A 39 6.33 -8.52 2.31
N TRP A 40 6.96 -8.22 1.18
CA TRP A 40 7.10 -9.18 0.09
C TRP A 40 7.79 -10.47 0.56
N LEU A 41 7.16 -11.60 0.28
CA LEU A 41 7.69 -12.95 0.49
C LEU A 41 7.48 -13.75 -0.80
N PRO A 42 8.39 -14.70 -1.15
CA PRO A 42 8.24 -15.51 -2.36
C PRO A 42 6.97 -16.38 -2.42
N VAL A 43 6.26 -16.54 -1.30
CA VAL A 43 5.00 -17.28 -1.22
C VAL A 43 3.79 -16.45 -1.70
N HIS A 44 3.92 -15.13 -1.79
CA HIS A 44 2.82 -14.27 -2.25
C HIS A 44 2.56 -14.51 -3.73
N THR A 45 1.28 -14.60 -4.06
CA THR A 45 0.81 -14.76 -5.43
C THR A 45 0.19 -13.44 -5.90
N VAL A 46 -0.10 -13.33 -7.20
CA VAL A 46 -0.87 -12.20 -7.71
C VAL A 46 -2.21 -12.08 -7.00
N GLU A 47 -2.87 -13.20 -6.68
CA GLU A 47 -4.14 -13.24 -5.96
C GLU A 47 -4.02 -12.65 -4.55
N THR A 48 -2.98 -13.00 -3.79
CA THR A 48 -2.78 -12.45 -2.44
C THR A 48 -2.50 -10.95 -2.49
N ILE A 49 -1.75 -10.47 -3.49
CA ILE A 49 -1.50 -9.05 -3.72
C ILE A 49 -2.81 -8.32 -4.03
N ILE A 50 -3.62 -8.81 -4.97
CA ILE A 50 -4.88 -8.15 -5.35
C ILE A 50 -5.88 -8.16 -4.18
N THR A 51 -5.90 -9.22 -3.38
CA THR A 51 -6.72 -9.28 -2.15
C THR A 51 -6.31 -8.17 -1.18
N SER A 52 -5.00 -7.96 -1.00
CA SER A 52 -4.48 -6.87 -0.16
C SER A 52 -4.85 -5.48 -0.72
N VAL A 53 -4.85 -5.29 -2.04
CA VAL A 53 -5.29 -4.04 -2.67
C VAL A 53 -6.78 -3.79 -2.45
N ILE A 54 -7.63 -4.81 -2.56
CA ILE A 54 -9.07 -4.69 -2.28
C ILE A 54 -9.28 -4.30 -0.81
N SER A 55 -8.55 -4.94 0.11
CA SER A 55 -8.59 -4.59 1.53
C SER A 55 -8.19 -3.14 1.77
N MET A 56 -7.11 -2.68 1.13
CA MET A 56 -6.61 -1.31 1.23
C MET A 56 -7.63 -0.29 0.69
N LEU A 57 -8.35 -0.60 -0.39
CA LEU A 57 -9.41 0.29 -0.92
C LEU A 57 -10.61 0.39 0.02
N ALA A 58 -10.93 -0.68 0.75
CA ALA A 58 -12.00 -0.68 1.74
C ALA A 58 -11.59 0.03 3.04
N GLU A 59 -10.34 -0.15 3.46
CA GLU A 59 -9.78 0.37 4.70
C GLU A 59 -8.44 1.09 4.41
N PRO A 60 -8.51 2.40 4.06
CA PRO A 60 -7.31 3.18 3.81
C PRO A 60 -6.42 3.29 5.05
N ASN A 61 -5.10 3.26 4.87
CA ASN A 61 -4.12 3.45 5.95
C ASN A 61 -3.49 4.85 5.88
N PRO A 62 -3.95 5.84 6.67
CA PRO A 62 -3.41 7.20 6.66
C PRO A 62 -2.08 7.34 7.42
N ASP A 63 -1.65 6.34 8.19
CA ASP A 63 -0.43 6.40 9.01
C ASP A 63 0.85 6.24 8.17
N SER A 64 0.72 5.72 6.94
CA SER A 64 1.81 5.60 5.97
C SER A 64 1.31 5.99 4.56
N PRO A 65 1.10 7.29 4.30
CA PRO A 65 0.48 7.75 3.07
C PRO A 65 1.52 7.90 1.94
N ALA A 66 1.17 7.41 0.75
CA ALA A 66 1.83 7.78 -0.51
C ALA A 66 1.30 9.12 -1.05
N ASN A 67 0.05 9.46 -0.71
CA ASN A 67 -0.58 10.72 -1.03
C ASN A 67 -1.02 11.40 0.27
N VAL A 68 -0.19 12.36 0.71
CA VAL A 68 -0.39 13.11 1.96
C VAL A 68 -1.67 13.93 1.95
N ASP A 69 -2.06 14.47 0.80
CA ASP A 69 -3.27 15.29 0.66
C ASP A 69 -4.52 14.44 0.84
N ALA A 70 -4.53 13.24 0.25
CA ALA A 70 -5.62 12.29 0.42
C ALA A 70 -5.74 11.77 1.87
N ALA A 71 -4.63 11.71 2.60
CA ALA A 71 -4.61 11.25 3.99
C ALA A 71 -5.19 12.27 4.99
N VAL A 72 -5.02 13.57 4.72
CA VAL A 72 -5.53 14.65 5.59
C VAL A 72 -6.86 15.23 5.15
N SER A 73 -7.34 14.88 3.95
CA SER A 73 -8.63 15.34 3.45
C SER A 73 -9.78 14.73 4.28
N PRO A 74 -10.71 15.54 4.81
CA PRO A 74 -11.92 15.02 5.43
C PRO A 74 -12.77 14.26 4.38
N ARG A 75 -13.46 13.20 4.83
CA ARG A 75 -14.45 12.47 4.02
C ARG A 75 -15.68 13.32 3.73
#